data_AF-A0A7C6QQ99-F1
#
_entry.id   AF-A0A7C6QQ99-F1
#
_cell.length_a   1.000
_cell.length_b   1.000
_cell.length_c   1.000
_cell.angle_alpha   90.00
_cell.angle_beta   90.00
_cell.angle_gamma   90.00
#
_symmetry.space_group_name_H-M   'P 1'
#
loop_
_entity.id
_entity.type
_entity.pdbx_description
1 polymer ?
#
loop_
_entity_poly.entity_id
_entity_poly.type
_entity_poly.pdbx_seq_one_letter_code
_entity_poly.pdbx_strand_id
1 'polypeptide(L)' 'MSKIIGIDLGTTNSCVAIMEGGQPTVIPTPEGARITPSIVAFTKDGERLVGELAKRQAITNPERT' A
#
# COMPACT_ATOMS: atom_id res chain seq x y z
N MET A 1 21.74 -4.94 10.84
CA MET A 1 20.52 -5.66 11.26
C MET A 1 19.34 -5.06 10.55
N SER A 2 18.55 -5.86 9.85
CA SER A 2 17.25 -5.43 9.29
C SER A 2 16.29 -5.15 10.44
N LYS A 3 15.53 -4.04 10.38
CA LYS A 3 14.45 -3.78 11.34
C LYS A 3 13.32 -4.77 11.09
N ILE A 4 12.74 -5.34 12.16
CA ILE A 4 11.48 -6.08 12.07
C ILE A 4 10.36 -5.05 11.87
N ILE A 5 9.45 -5.32 10.93
CA ILE A 5 8.29 -4.47 10.63
C ILE A 5 7.00 -5.19 11.02
N GLY A 6 6.01 -4.41 11.46
CA GLY A 6 4.63 -4.86 11.61
C GLY A 6 3.82 -4.44 10.38
N ILE A 7 3.11 -5.38 9.78
CA ILE A 7 2.21 -5.12 8.65
C ILE A 7 0.79 -5.49 9.08
N ASP A 8 -0.08 -4.51 9.06
CA ASP A 8 -1.52 -4.74 9.03
C ASP A 8 -1.95 -4.91 7.57
N LEU A 9 -2.36 -6.13 7.22
CA LEU A 9 -2.81 -6.50 5.88
C LEU A 9 -4.34 -6.59 5.86
N GLY A 10 -4.98 -5.42 5.91
CA GLY A 10 -6.43 -5.30 5.93
C GLY A 10 -7.07 -5.44 4.54
N THR A 11 -8.37 -5.74 4.51
CA THR A 11 -9.14 -5.92 3.26
C THR A 11 -9.20 -4.65 2.42
N THR A 12 -9.37 -3.47 3.04
CA THR A 12 -9.54 -2.19 2.31
C THR A 12 -8.25 -1.38 2.28
N ASN A 13 -7.54 -1.34 3.39
CA ASN A 13 -6.29 -0.62 3.53
C ASN A 13 -5.30 -1.48 4.31
N SER A 14 -4.03 -1.24 4.05
CA SER A 14 -2.90 -1.81 4.77
C SER A 14 -2.06 -0.70 5.40
N CYS A 15 -1.34 -1.04 6.46
CA CYS A 15 -0.47 -0.12 7.20
C CYS A 15 0.83 -0.84 7.58
N VAL A 16 1.94 -0.11 7.65
CA VAL A 16 3.23 -0.65 8.07
C VAL A 16 3.86 0.22 9.16
N ALA A 17 4.40 -0.41 10.19
CA ALA A 17 5.05 0.26 11.31
C ALA A 17 6.35 -0.43 11.72
N ILE A 18 7.21 0.33 12.39
CA ILE A 18 8.46 -0.13 13.02
C ILE A 18 8.55 0.36 14.45
N MET A 19 9.39 -0.29 15.26
CA MET A 19 9.74 0.23 16.57
C MET A 19 10.93 1.21 16.44
N GLU A 20 10.73 2.47 16.83
CA GLU A 20 11.77 3.50 16.91
C GLU A 20 11.82 4.09 18.32
N GLY A 21 12.99 4.05 18.96
CA GLY A 21 13.13 4.57 20.33
C GLY A 21 12.22 3.90 21.37
N GLY A 22 11.81 2.65 21.12
CA GLY A 22 10.87 1.92 21.98
C GLY A 22 9.39 2.26 21.75
N GLN A 23 9.07 3.11 20.78
CA GLN A 23 7.70 3.48 20.41
C GLN A 23 7.35 2.96 19.00
N PRO A 24 6.11 2.54 18.74
CA PRO A 24 5.67 2.19 17.40
C PRO A 24 5.50 3.44 16.54
N THR A 25 6.14 3.45 15.37
CA THR A 25 6.08 4.54 14.38
C THR A 25 5.58 3.99 13.04
N VAL A 26 4.52 4.57 12.51
CA VAL A 26 3.98 4.24 11.17
C VAL A 26 4.91 4.80 10.10
N ILE A 27 5.24 3.98 9.10
CA ILE A 27 6.04 4.40 7.95
C ILE A 27 5.10 5.01 6.89
N PRO A 28 5.30 6.27 6.49
CA PRO A 28 4.51 6.86 5.42
C PRO A 28 4.85 6.25 4.05
N THR A 29 3.88 6.23 3.15
CA THR A 29 4.08 5.89 1.74
C THR A 29 4.94 6.97 1.05
N PRO A 30 5.47 6.72 -0.15
CA PRO A 30 6.18 7.74 -0.93
C PRO A 30 5.36 9.03 -1.15
N GLU A 31 4.03 8.93 -1.15
CA GLU A 31 3.08 10.04 -1.28
C GLU A 31 2.75 10.73 0.05
N GLY A 32 3.34 10.27 1.16
CA GLY A 32 3.14 10.82 2.50
C GLY A 32 1.91 10.30 3.25
N ALA A 33 1.15 9.36 2.68
CA ALA A 33 0.02 8.73 3.36
C ALA A 33 0.50 7.74 4.42
N ARG A 34 -0.30 7.52 5.48
CA ARG A 34 0.03 6.53 6.52
C ARG A 34 -0.61 5.16 6.31
N ILE A 35 -1.44 5.04 5.28
CA ILE A 35 -2.12 3.81 4.88
C ILE A 35 -2.01 3.67 3.38
N THR A 36 -2.05 2.43 2.89
CA THR A 36 -2.04 2.09 1.47
C THR A 36 -3.35 1.37 1.13
N PRO A 37 -4.09 1.74 0.08
CA PRO A 37 -5.23 0.95 -0.37
C PRO A 37 -4.81 -0.49 -0.69
N SER A 38 -5.59 -1.47 -0.22
CA SER A 38 -5.35 -2.90 -0.49
C SER A 38 -5.88 -3.27 -1.87
N ILE A 39 -5.35 -2.61 -2.91
CA ILE A 39 -5.82 -2.69 -4.29
C ILE A 39 -4.60 -2.95 -5.19
N VAL A 40 -4.75 -3.89 -6.11
CA VAL A 40 -3.73 -4.25 -7.10
C VAL A 40 -4.38 -4.22 -8.46
N ALA A 41 -3.73 -3.59 -9.43
CA ALA A 41 -4.23 -3.53 -10.78
C ALA A 41 -3.17 -3.88 -11.81
N PHE A 42 -3.62 -4.33 -12.98
CA PHE A 42 -2.74 -4.66 -14.11
C PHE A 42 -3.11 -3.79 -15.31
N THR A 43 -2.14 -3.04 -15.83
CA THR A 43 -2.32 -2.21 -17.02
C THR A 43 -2.41 -3.07 -18.28
N LYS A 44 -2.87 -2.48 -19.40
CA LYS A 44 -2.96 -3.18 -20.69
C LYS A 44 -1.61 -3.75 -21.14
N ASP A 45 -0.52 -3.05 -20.83
CA ASP A 45 0.84 -3.40 -21.21
C ASP A 45 1.51 -4.37 -20.21
N GLY A 46 0.77 -4.82 -19.20
CA GLY A 46 1.23 -5.83 -18.23
C GLY A 46 1.93 -5.27 -16.99
N GLU A 47 1.96 -3.95 -16.81
CA GLU A 47 2.50 -3.32 -15.60
C GLU A 47 1.58 -3.56 -14.40
N ARG A 48 2.17 -3.84 -13.23
CA ARG A 48 1.45 -4.01 -11.96
C ARG A 48 1.45 -2.72 -11.16
N LEU A 49 0.28 -2.17 -10.92
CA LEU A 49 0.04 -1.03 -10.04
C LEU A 49 -0.45 -1.51 -8.68
N VAL A 50 -0.08 -0.81 -7.61
CA VAL A 50 -0.50 -1.13 -6.23
C VAL A 50 -0.89 0.16 -5.51
N GLY A 51 -1.86 0.08 -4.61
CA GLY A 51 -2.22 1.18 -3.73
C GLY A 51 -2.96 2.30 -4.46
N GLU A 52 -2.51 3.53 -4.26
CA GLU A 52 -3.23 4.72 -4.73
C GLU A 52 -3.30 4.78 -6.28
N LEU A 53 -2.25 4.34 -6.97
CA LEU A 53 -2.25 4.27 -8.43
C LEU A 53 -3.28 3.26 -8.96
N ALA A 54 -3.36 2.08 -8.33
CA ALA A 54 -4.36 1.07 -8.69
C ALA A 54 -5.78 1.61 -8.44
N LYS A 55 -6.01 2.21 -7.26
CA LYS A 55 -7.30 2.81 -6.88
C LYS A 55 -7.79 3.86 -7.88
N ARG A 56 -6.91 4.73 -8.39
CA ARG A 56 -7.27 5.83 -9.30
C ARG A 56 -7.86 5.35 -10.63
N GLN A 57 -7.38 4.22 -11.14
CA GLN A 57 -7.87 3.69 -12.42
C GLN A 57 -9.00 2.66 -12.26
N ALA A 58 -9.44 2.34 -11.05
CA ALA A 58 -10.44 1.30 -10.80
C ALA A 58 -11.74 1.53 -11.59
N ILE A 59 -12.14 2.79 -11.78
CA ILE A 59 -13.34 3.16 -12.52
C ILE A 59 -13.17 2.89 -14.03
N THR A 60 -11.98 3.12 -14.58
CA THR A 60 -11.70 2.98 -16.02
C THR A 60 -11.13 1.61 -16.40
N ASN A 61 -10.72 0.80 -15.42
CA ASN A 61 -10.18 -0.55 -15.59
C ASN A 61 -10.78 -1.55 -14.58
N PRO A 62 -12.12 -1.70 -14.52
CA PRO A 62 -12.81 -2.41 -13.44
C PRO A 62 -12.57 -3.93 -13.41
N GLU A 63 -12.29 -4.56 -14.56
CA GLU A 63 -12.06 -6.01 -14.63
C GLU A 63 -10.62 -6.42 -14.29
N ARG A 64 -9.70 -5.44 -14.17
CA ARG A 64 -8.27 -5.67 -13.95
C ARG A 64 -7.70 -4.83 -12.80
N THR A 65 -8.55 -4.45 -11.85
CA THR A 65 -8.22 -3.64 -10.66
C THR A 65 -8.88 -4.23 -9.41
#